data_AF-A0A1C6F082-F1
#
_entry.id   AF-A0A1C6F082-F1
#
_cell.length_a   1.000
_cell.length_b   1.000
_cell.length_c   1.000
_cell.angle_alpha   90.00
_cell.angle_beta   90.00
_cell.angle_gamma   90.00
#
_symmetry.space_group_name_H-M   'P 1'
#
loop_
_entity.id
_entity.type
_entity.pdbx_description
1 polymer ?
#
loop_
_entity_poly.entity_id
_entity_poly.type
_entity_poly.pdbx_seq_one_letter_code
_entity_poly.pdbx_strand_id
1 'polypeptide(L)'
;MAWDEATGTVTFLCTVKTMDGSPIPTGGKMTFSVRQLLTGKKAMEGVTVDLKLTNYAQEAETALTWGADLPAAGVREPEVTYYSATGGSGDLASVMLQPGEVLAEPAEGLPITAAGYADGLFHIQLCRGDASRTDNHAFLWMEDADGREFHCTGISYFTGETAGGRTDYMDFLFAVPPEELAGCTLHGNFYTAATLTEGLWQVTFPLENTD
;
A
#
# COMPACT_ATOMS: atom_id res chain seq x y z
N MET A 1 17.45 -12.16 13.22
CA MET A 1 18.56 -11.98 12.26
C MET A 1 19.74 -11.44 13.06
N ALA A 2 20.92 -12.06 12.93
CA ALA A 2 22.12 -11.55 13.59
C ALA A 2 23.06 -11.04 12.49
N TRP A 3 23.38 -9.75 12.55
CA TRP A 3 24.45 -9.15 11.77
C TRP A 3 25.77 -9.56 12.42
N ASP A 4 26.70 -10.12 11.64
CA ASP A 4 28.06 -10.36 12.09
C ASP A 4 28.93 -9.17 11.69
N GLU A 5 29.31 -8.35 12.68
CA GLU A 5 30.17 -7.18 12.47
C GLU A 5 31.58 -7.55 11.99
N ALA A 6 32.11 -8.70 12.39
CA ALA A 6 33.47 -9.10 12.03
C ALA A 6 33.58 -9.50 10.56
N THR A 7 32.53 -10.09 10.00
CA THR A 7 32.50 -10.51 8.59
C THR A 7 31.70 -9.56 7.69
N GLY A 8 30.91 -8.66 8.27
CA GLY A 8 30.01 -7.78 7.54
C GLY A 8 28.89 -8.54 6.83
N THR A 9 28.39 -9.63 7.43
CA THR A 9 27.41 -10.52 6.79
C THR A 9 26.12 -10.67 7.60
N VAL A 10 25.00 -10.85 6.88
CA VAL A 10 23.74 -11.36 7.43
C VAL A 10 23.53 -12.77 6.89
N THR A 11 23.23 -13.72 7.76
CA THR A 11 22.89 -15.09 7.35
C THR A 11 21.37 -15.28 7.35
N PHE A 12 20.85 -15.84 6.26
CA PHE A 12 19.44 -16.21 6.10
C PHE A 12 19.31 -17.73 5.97
N LEU A 13 18.34 -18.32 6.68
CA LEU A 13 17.96 -19.72 6.47
C LEU A 13 16.86 -19.76 5.41
N CYS A 14 17.14 -20.38 4.27
CA CYS A 14 16.16 -20.65 3.23
C CYS A 14 15.78 -22.14 3.27
N THR A 15 14.49 -22.43 3.44
CA THR A 15 13.95 -23.81 3.38
C THR A 15 13.20 -23.98 2.07
N VAL A 16 13.46 -25.07 1.36
CA VAL A 16 12.81 -25.38 0.07
C VAL A 16 12.03 -26.69 0.20
N LYS A 17 10.83 -26.72 -0.37
CA LYS A 17 9.97 -27.90 -0.48
C LYS A 17 9.33 -27.94 -1.88
N THR A 18 9.05 -29.12 -2.40
CA THR A 18 8.22 -29.24 -3.60
C THR A 18 6.76 -28.90 -3.26
N MET A 19 5.99 -28.50 -4.26
CA MET A 19 4.57 -28.15 -4.08
C MET A 19 3.72 -29.36 -3.64
N ASP A 20 4.10 -30.57 -4.04
CA ASP A 20 3.42 -31.83 -3.74
C ASP A 20 3.97 -32.56 -2.49
N GLY A 21 5.00 -32.00 -1.84
CA GLY A 21 5.66 -32.60 -0.68
C GLY A 21 6.56 -33.80 -1.00
N SER A 22 6.78 -34.13 -2.28
CA SER A 22 7.79 -35.10 -2.67
C SER A 22 9.23 -34.66 -2.31
N PRO A 23 10.19 -35.58 -2.22
CA PRO A 23 11.58 -35.24 -1.98
C PRO A 23 12.15 -34.32 -3.07
N ILE A 24 13.03 -33.39 -2.69
CA ILE A 24 13.77 -32.56 -3.65
C ILE A 24 14.62 -33.47 -4.54
N PRO A 25 14.55 -33.36 -5.89
CA PRO A 25 15.31 -34.22 -6.80
C PRO A 25 16.83 -34.10 -6.59
N THR A 26 17.50 -35.25 -6.50
CA THR A 26 18.97 -35.33 -6.38
C THR A 26 19.66 -35.36 -7.74
N GLY A 27 20.93 -34.98 -7.79
CA GLY A 27 21.77 -35.03 -9.00
C GLY A 27 21.65 -33.81 -9.91
N GLY A 28 20.81 -32.84 -9.53
CA GLY A 28 20.69 -31.53 -10.18
C GLY A 28 21.49 -30.43 -9.47
N LYS A 29 21.22 -29.19 -9.86
CA LYS A 29 21.66 -27.99 -9.14
C LYS A 29 20.44 -27.14 -8.81
N MET A 30 20.52 -26.42 -7.70
CA MET A 30 19.54 -25.39 -7.36
C MET A 30 20.23 -24.04 -7.36
N THR A 31 19.56 -23.06 -7.96
CA THR A 31 20.00 -21.66 -7.95
C THR A 31 19.01 -20.86 -7.13
N PHE A 32 19.51 -20.21 -6.08
CA PHE A 32 18.77 -19.20 -5.34
C PHE A 32 19.24 -17.82 -5.80
N SER A 33 18.33 -16.95 -6.19
CA SER A 33 18.64 -15.58 -6.59
C SER A 33 17.70 -14.57 -5.95
N VAL A 34 18.26 -13.43 -5.58
CA VAL A 34 17.55 -12.30 -4.96
C VAL A 34 18.04 -11.04 -5.67
N ARG A 35 17.09 -10.23 -6.15
CA ARG A 35 17.40 -8.94 -6.77
C ARG A 35 17.20 -7.75 -5.83
N GLN A 36 16.28 -7.92 -4.89
CA GLN A 36 15.82 -6.86 -4.02
C GLN A 36 15.47 -7.45 -2.66
N LEU A 37 15.86 -6.74 -1.60
CA LEU A 37 15.54 -7.07 -0.22
C LEU A 37 14.94 -5.84 0.47
N LEU A 38 13.73 -6.01 1.02
CA LEU A 38 13.10 -4.99 1.87
C LEU A 38 13.36 -5.33 3.33
N THR A 39 13.99 -4.40 4.06
CA THR A 39 14.36 -4.54 5.46
C THR A 39 13.76 -3.44 6.33
N GLY A 40 13.82 -3.63 7.65
CA GLY A 40 13.19 -2.73 8.61
C GLY A 40 11.67 -2.77 8.54
N LYS A 41 11.09 -3.93 8.17
CA LYS A 41 9.64 -4.10 8.11
C LYS A 41 9.02 -3.93 9.49
N LYS A 42 8.00 -3.08 9.59
CA LYS A 42 7.16 -2.92 10.79
C LYS A 42 5.72 -3.24 10.42
N ALA A 43 5.03 -3.91 11.34
CA ALA A 43 3.60 -4.16 11.25
C ALA A 43 2.95 -3.55 12.49
N MET A 44 1.92 -2.74 12.27
CA MET A 44 1.12 -2.10 13.31
C MET A 44 -0.33 -2.50 13.04
N GLU A 45 -0.87 -3.39 13.86
CA GLU A 45 -2.19 -3.99 13.63
C GLU A 45 -3.21 -3.48 14.65
N GLY A 46 -4.47 -3.34 14.23
CA GLY A 46 -5.55 -2.89 15.12
C GLY A 46 -5.40 -1.43 15.57
N VAL A 47 -4.76 -0.58 14.78
CA VAL A 47 -4.52 0.82 15.14
C VAL A 47 -5.78 1.62 14.89
N THR A 48 -6.31 2.27 15.94
CA THR A 48 -7.33 3.31 15.80
C THR A 48 -6.70 4.57 15.22
N VAL A 49 -7.29 5.07 14.15
CA VAL A 49 -6.82 6.28 13.45
C VAL A 49 -7.48 7.50 14.07
N ASP A 50 -6.68 8.47 14.53
CA ASP A 50 -7.17 9.74 15.06
C ASP A 50 -7.63 10.66 13.92
N LEU A 51 -8.80 10.35 13.36
CA LEU A 51 -9.44 11.10 12.29
C LEU A 51 -10.93 11.26 12.61
N LYS A 52 -11.36 12.50 12.82
CA LYS A 52 -12.79 12.80 13.06
C LYS A 52 -13.56 12.79 11.74
N LEU A 53 -14.15 11.63 11.40
CA LEU A 53 -14.81 11.36 10.11
C LEU A 53 -15.88 12.39 9.73
N THR A 54 -16.65 12.89 10.70
CA THR A 54 -17.70 13.90 10.46
C THR A 54 -17.19 15.22 9.91
N ASN A 55 -15.89 15.52 10.05
CA ASN A 55 -15.31 16.73 9.47
C ASN A 55 -15.19 16.64 7.93
N TYR A 56 -15.36 15.43 7.39
CA TYR A 56 -15.23 15.11 5.97
C TYR A 56 -16.55 14.55 5.42
N ALA A 57 -17.68 14.80 6.08
CA ALA A 57 -18.99 14.27 5.67
C ALA A 57 -19.60 15.00 4.45
N GLN A 58 -18.78 15.64 3.63
CA GLN A 58 -19.16 16.38 2.42
C GLN A 58 -18.42 15.84 1.19
N GLU A 59 -18.88 16.25 0.00
CA GLU A 59 -18.18 15.98 -1.25
C GLU A 59 -16.74 16.53 -1.19
N ALA A 60 -15.78 15.68 -1.53
CA ALA A 60 -14.36 16.01 -1.58
C ALA A 60 -13.96 16.45 -2.99
N GLU A 61 -12.90 17.25 -3.07
CA GLU A 61 -12.28 17.59 -4.35
C GLU A 61 -11.62 16.33 -4.95
N THR A 62 -11.78 16.14 -6.26
CA THR A 62 -11.22 14.99 -6.99
C THR A 62 -10.03 15.42 -7.83
N ALA A 63 -8.99 14.58 -7.86
CA ALA A 63 -7.82 14.79 -8.68
C ALA A 63 -8.08 14.47 -10.17
N LEU A 64 -7.32 15.11 -11.04
CA LEU A 64 -7.30 14.78 -12.46
C LEU A 64 -6.58 13.44 -12.68
N THR A 65 -7.30 12.48 -13.27
CA THR A 65 -6.77 11.15 -13.60
C THR A 65 -6.60 10.97 -15.11
N TRP A 66 -5.52 10.29 -15.50
CA TRP A 66 -5.21 10.01 -16.89
C TRP A 66 -6.22 9.00 -17.45
N GLY A 67 -7.21 9.49 -18.20
CA GLY A 67 -8.25 8.69 -18.86
C GLY A 67 -9.67 9.15 -18.60
N ALA A 68 -9.94 9.90 -17.53
CA ALA A 68 -11.22 10.55 -17.28
C ALA A 68 -11.14 11.99 -17.83
N ASP A 69 -11.64 12.19 -19.05
CA ASP A 69 -11.77 13.49 -19.70
C ASP A 69 -10.47 14.31 -19.79
N LEU A 70 -9.44 13.75 -20.43
CA LEU A 70 -8.26 14.53 -20.79
C LEU A 70 -8.65 15.67 -21.77
N PRO A 71 -8.14 16.90 -21.60
CA PRO A 71 -8.14 17.86 -22.69
C PRO A 71 -7.41 17.24 -23.89
N ALA A 72 -7.85 17.59 -25.11
CA ALA A 72 -7.38 17.00 -26.36
C ALA A 72 -5.86 16.73 -26.34
N ALA A 73 -5.50 15.48 -26.66
CA ALA A 73 -4.16 14.93 -26.50
C ALA A 73 -3.05 15.94 -26.89
N GLY A 74 -2.23 16.34 -25.91
CA GLY A 74 -1.01 17.12 -26.16
C GLY A 74 -0.76 18.33 -25.25
N VAL A 75 -1.73 18.76 -24.43
CA VAL A 75 -1.52 19.89 -23.51
C VAL A 75 -1.36 19.37 -22.08
N ARG A 76 -0.10 19.23 -21.63
CA ARG A 76 0.19 19.13 -20.20
C ARG A 76 0.26 20.55 -19.66
N GLU A 77 -0.69 20.92 -18.82
CA GLU A 77 -0.58 22.12 -17.99
C GLU A 77 0.63 21.93 -17.05
N PRO A 78 1.67 22.78 -17.11
CA PRO A 78 2.93 22.54 -16.41
C PRO A 78 2.81 22.61 -14.88
N GLU A 79 1.74 23.20 -14.35
CA GLU A 79 1.50 23.33 -12.91
C GLU A 79 0.50 22.29 -12.35
N VAL A 80 -0.04 21.40 -13.20
CA VAL A 80 -1.05 20.42 -12.81
C VAL A 80 -0.44 19.04 -12.67
N THR A 81 -0.67 18.40 -11.51
CA THR A 81 -0.29 17.00 -11.29
C THR A 81 -1.38 16.08 -11.84
N TYR A 82 -0.99 15.15 -12.70
CA TYR A 82 -1.87 14.12 -13.24
C TYR A 82 -1.58 12.78 -12.56
N TYR A 83 -2.64 12.06 -12.23
CA TYR A 83 -2.55 10.75 -11.59
C TYR A 83 -3.00 9.64 -12.54
N SER A 84 -2.47 8.43 -12.38
CA SER A 84 -2.90 7.25 -13.14
C SER A 84 -3.47 6.21 -12.20
N ALA A 85 -4.64 5.66 -12.54
CA ALA A 85 -5.14 4.46 -11.89
C ALA A 85 -4.24 3.28 -12.27
N THR A 86 -3.80 2.51 -11.28
CA THR A 86 -2.88 1.37 -11.45
C THR A 86 -3.54 0.02 -11.16
N GLY A 87 -4.78 0.04 -10.69
CA GLY A 87 -5.58 -1.13 -10.37
C GLY A 87 -6.53 -0.86 -9.23
N GLY A 88 -7.26 -1.89 -8.81
CA GLY A 88 -8.19 -1.81 -7.70
C GLY A 88 -8.94 -3.12 -7.50
N SER A 89 -9.74 -3.17 -6.45
CA SER A 89 -10.70 -4.22 -6.15
C SER A 89 -12.10 -3.61 -6.00
N GLY A 90 -13.10 -4.33 -6.48
CA GLY A 90 -14.48 -3.87 -6.57
C GLY A 90 -14.86 -3.51 -8.01
N ASP A 91 -16.15 -3.55 -8.33
CA ASP A 91 -16.68 -3.29 -9.68
C ASP A 91 -16.75 -1.78 -10.03
N LEU A 92 -16.17 -0.92 -9.18
CA LEU A 92 -16.31 0.52 -9.25
C LEU A 92 -15.05 1.17 -9.83
N ALA A 93 -15.22 1.89 -10.94
CA ALA A 93 -14.22 2.85 -11.40
C ALA A 93 -14.27 4.05 -10.44
N SER A 94 -13.37 4.09 -9.47
CA SER A 94 -13.31 5.16 -8.47
C SER A 94 -12.64 6.40 -9.04
N VAL A 95 -13.18 7.58 -8.75
CA VAL A 95 -12.40 8.82 -8.79
C VAL A 95 -11.30 8.79 -7.73
N MET A 96 -10.21 9.50 -7.98
CA MET A 96 -9.17 9.75 -7.00
C MET A 96 -9.49 11.06 -6.27
N LEU A 97 -9.48 11.08 -4.94
CA LEU A 97 -9.52 12.34 -4.20
C LEU A 97 -8.27 13.19 -4.46
N GLN A 98 -8.40 14.52 -4.45
CA GLN A 98 -7.25 15.42 -4.52
C GLN A 98 -6.41 15.30 -3.24
N PRO A 99 -5.14 14.86 -3.31
CA PRO A 99 -4.29 14.82 -2.12
C PRO A 99 -4.07 16.23 -1.57
N GLY A 100 -4.25 16.40 -0.26
CA GLY A 100 -4.07 17.64 0.46
C GLY A 100 -3.07 17.54 1.61
N GLU A 101 -3.26 18.38 2.64
CA GLU A 101 -2.48 18.32 3.88
C GLU A 101 -2.72 17.01 4.64
N VAL A 102 -1.80 16.66 5.54
CA VAL A 102 -1.93 15.46 6.38
C VAL A 102 -3.11 15.63 7.34
N LEU A 103 -4.13 14.78 7.17
CA LEU A 103 -5.32 14.74 8.02
C LEU A 103 -5.09 13.90 9.28
N ALA A 104 -4.36 12.80 9.12
CA ALA A 104 -3.90 11.91 10.19
C ALA A 104 -2.66 11.13 9.71
N GLU A 105 -1.80 10.70 10.63
CA GLU A 105 -0.65 9.84 10.31
C GLU A 105 -0.64 8.63 11.25
N PRO A 106 -1.41 7.56 10.94
CA PRO A 106 -1.53 6.38 11.80
C PRO A 106 -0.25 5.56 11.90
N ALA A 107 0.64 5.66 10.91
CA ALA A 107 1.98 5.10 10.94
C ALA A 107 2.95 6.01 10.18
N GLU A 108 4.21 6.05 10.64
CA GLU A 108 5.28 6.84 10.02
C GLU A 108 5.39 6.55 8.52
N GLY A 109 5.20 7.58 7.69
CA GLY A 109 5.27 7.45 6.23
C GLY A 109 4.04 6.84 5.56
N LEU A 110 2.92 6.76 6.30
CA LEU A 110 1.58 6.39 5.80
C LEU A 110 0.53 7.43 6.22
N PRO A 111 0.64 8.69 5.78
CA PRO A 111 -0.34 9.71 6.10
C PRO A 111 -1.63 9.54 5.29
N ILE A 112 -2.76 9.82 5.93
CA ILE A 112 -4.04 10.07 5.28
C ILE A 112 -4.03 11.51 4.78
N THR A 113 -4.16 11.69 3.47
CA THR A 113 -4.01 13.00 2.79
C THR A 113 -5.30 13.52 2.20
N ALA A 114 -6.35 12.70 2.13
CA ALA A 114 -7.68 13.14 1.77
C ALA A 114 -8.75 12.20 2.36
N ALA A 115 -9.92 12.76 2.63
CA ALA A 115 -11.11 12.04 3.06
C ALA A 115 -12.35 12.81 2.61
N GLY A 116 -13.41 12.07 2.28
CA GLY A 116 -14.73 12.66 2.04
C GLY A 116 -15.57 11.86 1.05
N TYR A 117 -16.73 12.40 0.69
CA TYR A 117 -17.61 11.73 -0.25
C TYR A 117 -17.19 11.98 -1.70
N ALA A 118 -17.30 10.94 -2.52
CA ALA A 118 -17.27 11.03 -3.97
C ALA A 118 -18.01 9.83 -4.55
N ASP A 119 -18.67 9.99 -5.70
CA ASP A 119 -19.42 8.92 -6.37
C ASP A 119 -20.39 8.12 -5.45
N GLY A 120 -20.92 8.78 -4.41
CA GLY A 120 -21.85 8.18 -3.45
C GLY A 120 -21.23 7.27 -2.39
N LEU A 121 -19.90 7.21 -2.29
CA LEU A 121 -19.17 6.47 -1.26
C LEU A 121 -18.34 7.41 -0.40
N PHE A 122 -17.97 6.96 0.80
CA PHE A 122 -17.02 7.67 1.66
C PHE A 122 -15.61 7.14 1.39
N HIS A 123 -14.73 8.02 0.96
CA HIS A 123 -13.36 7.72 0.56
C HIS A 123 -12.38 8.09 1.68
N ILE A 124 -11.39 7.24 1.92
CA ILE A 124 -10.21 7.54 2.73
C ILE A 124 -8.97 7.30 1.86
N GLN A 125 -8.24 8.36 1.55
CA GLN A 125 -7.02 8.29 0.76
C GLN A 125 -5.79 8.28 1.66
N LEU A 126 -5.00 7.22 1.53
CA LEU A 126 -3.71 7.03 2.15
C LEU A 126 -2.58 7.24 1.14
N CYS A 127 -1.64 8.13 1.45
CA CYS A 127 -0.39 8.25 0.72
C CYS A 127 0.60 7.19 1.22
N ARG A 128 1.26 6.48 0.29
CA ARG A 128 2.24 5.43 0.61
C ARG A 128 3.66 5.73 0.13
N GLY A 129 3.91 6.97 -0.32
CA GLY A 129 5.19 7.38 -0.90
C GLY A 129 5.50 6.61 -2.19
N ASP A 130 6.77 6.38 -2.50
CA ASP A 130 7.17 5.50 -3.60
C ASP A 130 7.02 4.03 -3.19
N ALA A 131 5.85 3.46 -3.50
CA ALA A 131 5.51 2.08 -3.19
C ALA A 131 6.47 1.07 -3.81
N SER A 132 7.10 1.42 -4.94
CA SER A 132 8.07 0.54 -5.59
C SER A 132 9.35 0.38 -4.79
N ARG A 133 9.60 1.28 -3.81
CA ARG A 133 10.78 1.27 -2.95
C ARG A 133 10.52 0.73 -1.56
N THR A 134 9.33 0.89 -1.00
CA THR A 134 9.09 0.51 0.40
C THR A 134 8.03 -0.57 0.56
N ASP A 135 7.20 -0.79 -0.46
CA ASP A 135 6.02 -1.63 -0.37
C ASP A 135 5.12 -1.26 0.84
N ASN A 136 5.13 0.02 1.23
CA ASN A 136 4.25 0.50 2.30
C ASN A 136 2.80 0.31 1.88
N HIS A 137 1.95 -0.22 2.75
CA HIS A 137 0.52 -0.43 2.48
C HIS A 137 -0.29 -0.54 3.77
N ALA A 138 -1.61 -0.47 3.63
CA ALA A 138 -2.52 -0.65 4.75
C ALA A 138 -3.78 -1.42 4.37
N PHE A 139 -4.48 -1.91 5.39
CA PHE A 139 -5.86 -2.36 5.29
C PHE A 139 -6.67 -1.58 6.32
N LEU A 140 -7.73 -0.90 5.87
CA LEU A 140 -8.59 -0.11 6.73
C LEU A 140 -9.96 -0.78 6.90
N TRP A 141 -10.56 -0.59 8.06
CA TRP A 141 -11.94 -0.92 8.35
C TRP A 141 -12.56 0.14 9.25
N MET A 142 -13.88 0.13 9.35
CA MET A 142 -14.61 0.96 10.29
C MET A 142 -15.30 0.11 11.33
N GLU A 143 -15.51 0.69 12.49
CA GLU A 143 -16.33 0.12 13.57
C GLU A 143 -17.45 1.11 13.88
N ASP A 144 -18.71 0.64 13.89
CA ASP A 144 -19.87 1.46 14.23
C ASP A 144 -20.04 1.66 15.75
N ALA A 145 -21.08 2.38 16.15
CA ALA A 145 -21.35 2.69 17.55
C ALA A 145 -21.67 1.46 18.42
N ASP A 146 -22.07 0.34 17.80
CA ASP A 146 -22.34 -0.93 18.47
C ASP A 146 -21.09 -1.83 18.55
N GLY A 147 -19.96 -1.36 18.04
CA GLY A 147 -18.71 -2.11 17.99
C GLY A 147 -18.64 -3.11 16.83
N ARG A 148 -19.52 -2.98 15.83
CA ARG A 148 -19.52 -3.87 14.67
C ARG A 148 -18.53 -3.36 13.62
N GLU A 149 -17.58 -4.22 13.32
CA GLU A 149 -16.63 -4.02 12.23
C GLU A 149 -17.29 -4.20 10.85
N PHE A 150 -16.97 -3.29 9.93
CA PHE A 150 -17.27 -3.42 8.51
C PHE A 150 -16.09 -2.93 7.65
N HIS A 151 -15.83 -3.67 6.58
CA HIS A 151 -14.71 -3.43 5.68
C HIS A 151 -15.09 -2.54 4.50
N CYS A 152 -14.08 -1.97 3.85
CA CYS A 152 -14.23 -1.27 2.59
C CYS A 152 -14.88 -2.16 1.52
N THR A 153 -15.77 -1.59 0.71
CA THR A 153 -16.40 -2.25 -0.44
C THR A 153 -15.45 -2.34 -1.64
N GLY A 154 -14.41 -1.51 -1.66
CA GLY A 154 -13.38 -1.50 -2.69
C GLY A 154 -12.13 -0.74 -2.25
N ILE A 155 -11.04 -0.97 -2.99
CA ILE A 155 -9.77 -0.28 -2.82
C ILE A 155 -9.28 0.09 -4.21
N SER A 156 -8.91 1.35 -4.42
CA SER A 156 -8.32 1.83 -5.67
C SER A 156 -6.87 2.25 -5.46
N TYR A 157 -6.03 2.04 -6.47
CA TYR A 157 -4.61 2.37 -6.43
C TYR A 157 -4.28 3.43 -7.47
N PHE A 158 -3.62 4.49 -7.04
CA PHE A 158 -3.22 5.58 -7.91
C PHE A 158 -1.74 5.89 -7.77
N THR A 159 -1.15 6.44 -8.84
CA THR A 159 0.22 6.93 -8.85
C THR A 159 0.29 8.29 -9.51
N GLY A 160 1.12 9.20 -8.99
CA GLY A 160 1.37 10.51 -9.56
C GLY A 160 2.82 10.93 -9.38
N GLU A 161 3.25 11.92 -10.15
CA GLU A 161 4.58 12.53 -10.01
C GLU A 161 4.42 13.85 -9.24
N THR A 162 4.85 13.87 -7.98
CA THR A 162 4.82 15.09 -7.15
C THR A 162 6.21 15.72 -7.12
N ALA A 163 6.35 16.88 -6.46
CA ALA A 163 7.66 17.55 -6.33
C ALA A 163 8.75 16.64 -5.70
N GLY A 164 8.35 15.64 -4.91
CA GLY A 164 9.24 14.67 -4.26
C GLY A 164 9.53 13.41 -5.08
N GLY A 165 8.99 13.28 -6.29
CA GLY A 165 9.10 12.09 -7.11
C GLY A 165 7.77 11.34 -7.27
N ARG A 166 7.87 10.11 -7.76
CA ARG A 166 6.75 9.15 -7.77
C ARG A 166 6.13 9.05 -6.38
N THR A 167 4.83 9.22 -6.33
CA THR A 167 4.02 9.06 -5.12
C THR A 167 2.80 8.21 -5.44
N ASP A 168 2.63 7.14 -4.67
CA ASP A 168 1.54 6.19 -4.82
C ASP A 168 0.51 6.40 -3.69
N TYR A 169 -0.73 6.03 -3.97
CA TYR A 169 -1.88 6.22 -3.08
C TYR A 169 -2.77 4.97 -3.06
N MET A 170 -3.40 4.72 -1.91
CA MET A 170 -4.50 3.78 -1.76
C MET A 170 -5.75 4.56 -1.38
N ASP A 171 -6.86 4.30 -2.05
CA ASP A 171 -8.15 4.91 -1.74
C ASP A 171 -9.13 3.82 -1.29
N PHE A 172 -9.60 3.93 -0.05
CA PHE A 172 -10.48 2.95 0.58
C PHE A 172 -11.93 3.44 0.52
N LEU A 173 -12.81 2.61 -0.03
CA LEU A 173 -14.21 2.98 -0.30
C LEU A 173 -15.15 2.37 0.74
N PHE A 174 -15.93 3.19 1.43
CA PHE A 174 -16.88 2.75 2.44
C PHE A 174 -18.31 3.10 2.03
N ALA A 175 -19.20 2.11 2.07
CA ALA A 175 -20.63 2.30 1.88
C ALA A 175 -21.29 2.66 3.22
N VAL A 176 -21.03 3.89 3.68
CA VAL A 176 -21.59 4.46 4.91
C VAL A 176 -22.25 5.81 4.61
N PRO A 177 -23.52 6.03 4.98
CA PRO A 177 -24.16 7.31 4.74
C PRO A 177 -23.65 8.40 5.70
N PRO A 178 -23.66 9.69 5.30
CA PRO A 178 -23.07 10.79 6.09
C PRO A 178 -23.59 10.89 7.52
N GLU A 179 -24.87 10.61 7.73
CA GLU A 179 -25.54 10.64 9.04
C GLU A 179 -25.03 9.57 10.03
N GLU A 180 -24.46 8.47 9.53
CA GLU A 180 -23.95 7.37 10.36
C GLU A 180 -22.47 7.57 10.76
N LEU A 181 -21.72 8.41 10.04
CA LEU A 181 -20.29 8.65 10.30
C LEU A 181 -19.98 9.13 11.72
N ALA A 182 -20.93 9.81 12.38
CA ALA A 182 -20.74 10.31 13.75
C ALA A 182 -20.56 9.19 14.78
N GLY A 183 -21.09 8.00 14.50
CA GLY A 183 -20.95 6.81 15.34
C GLY A 183 -19.76 5.94 14.96
N CYS A 184 -19.07 6.22 13.86
CA CYS A 184 -18.02 5.36 13.33
C CYS A 184 -16.62 5.78 13.80
N THR A 185 -15.76 4.79 13.99
CA THR A 185 -14.32 4.96 14.19
C THR A 185 -13.56 4.26 13.08
N LEU A 186 -12.41 4.84 12.68
CA LEU A 186 -11.55 4.30 11.64
C LEU A 186 -10.40 3.53 12.27
N HIS A 187 -10.11 2.34 11.74
CA HIS A 187 -9.03 1.48 12.21
C HIS A 187 -8.25 0.93 11.03
N GLY A 188 -7.03 0.46 11.29
CA GLY A 188 -6.21 -0.13 10.25
C GLY A 188 -5.05 -1.00 10.70
N ASN A 189 -4.59 -1.82 9.76
CA ASN A 189 -3.32 -2.52 9.81
C ASN A 189 -2.35 -1.82 8.86
N PHE A 190 -1.20 -1.40 9.36
CA PHE A 190 -0.23 -0.59 8.63
C PHE A 190 1.10 -1.34 8.54
N TYR A 191 1.64 -1.44 7.32
CA TYR A 191 2.86 -2.14 7.02
C TYR A 191 3.84 -1.19 6.36
N THR A 192 5.02 -1.04 6.97
CA THR A 192 6.08 -0.18 6.43
C THR A 192 7.38 -0.93 6.26
N ALA A 193 8.24 -0.47 5.36
CA ALA A 193 9.64 -0.88 5.29
C ALA A 193 10.55 0.33 5.19
N ALA A 194 11.74 0.23 5.80
CA ALA A 194 12.67 1.35 5.88
C ALA A 194 13.66 1.40 4.72
N THR A 195 14.05 0.24 4.17
CA THR A 195 15.16 0.20 3.22
C THR A 195 14.99 -0.90 2.18
N LEU A 196 15.04 -0.49 0.91
CA LEU A 196 15.26 -1.37 -0.24
C LEU A 196 16.75 -1.47 -0.53
N THR A 197 17.27 -2.68 -0.43
CA THR A 197 18.62 -3.00 -0.91
C THR A 197 18.50 -3.71 -2.25
N GLU A 198 19.11 -3.13 -3.28
CA GLU A 198 19.14 -3.68 -4.63
C GLU A 198 20.47 -4.41 -4.87
N GLY A 199 20.41 -5.51 -5.59
CA GLY A 199 21.57 -6.32 -5.92
C GLY A 199 21.25 -7.38 -6.95
N LEU A 200 22.21 -8.25 -7.21
CA LEU A 200 22.08 -9.37 -8.13
C LEU A 200 22.67 -10.62 -7.47
N TRP A 201 22.23 -10.89 -6.24
CA TRP A 201 22.76 -12.02 -5.47
C TRP A 201 22.26 -13.31 -6.07
N GLN A 202 23.19 -14.23 -6.30
CA GLN A 202 22.89 -15.56 -6.82
C GLN A 202 23.87 -16.55 -6.23
N VAL A 203 23.34 -17.67 -5.75
CA VAL A 203 24.14 -18.82 -5.34
C VAL A 203 23.58 -20.07 -6.01
N THR A 204 24.48 -20.86 -6.60
CA THR A 204 24.14 -22.16 -7.19
C THR A 204 24.87 -23.23 -6.41
N PHE A 205 24.14 -24.23 -5.94
CA PHE A 205 24.69 -25.37 -5.21
C PHE A 205 24.14 -26.68 -5.77
N PRO A 206 24.91 -27.78 -5.68
CA PRO A 206 24.45 -29.09 -6.12
C PRO A 206 23.38 -29.64 -5.17
N LEU A 207 22.44 -30.41 -5.72
CA LEU A 207 21.45 -31.16 -4.95
C LEU A 207 21.98 -32.57 -4.70
N GLU A 208 22.80 -32.70 -3.66
CA GLU A 208 23.40 -33.96 -3.22
C GLU A 208 22.65 -34.53 -2.02
N ASN A 209 22.64 -35.86 -1.88
CA ASN A 209 22.26 -36.46 -0.62
C ASN A 209 23.31 -36.08 0.42
N THR A 210 22.87 -35.38 1.47
CA THR A 210 23.64 -35.25 2.69
C THR A 210 23.20 -36.38 3.60
N ASP A 211 23.77 -37.56 3.36
CA ASP A 211 23.69 -38.69 4.29
C ASP A 211 24.38 -38.33 5.62
#